data_AF-A0A7G9RX34-F1
#
_entry.id   AF-A0A7G9RX34-F1
#
_cell.length_a   1.000
_cell.length_b   1.000
_cell.length_c   1.000
_cell.angle_alpha   90.00
_cell.angle_beta   90.00
_cell.angle_gamma   90.00
#
_symmetry.space_group_name_H-M   'P 1'
#
loop_
_entity.id
_entity.type
_entity.pdbx_description
1 polymer ?
#
loop_
_entity_poly.entity_id
_entity_poly.type
_entity_poly.pdbx_seq_one_letter_code
_entity_poly.pdbx_strand_id
1 'polypeptide(L)'
;MDYKDQKHEDVYIKVPTEILERLDLKEETKAQIHVNEHGVYINNRKKNTEKTVPLTSITIVGLLTLGICLFIFRDFSQIPLIGQRSIASMVILLGVISGMINFTYYFIKDNKRDNSSLKLYWRNLPVVLLSYLVIIVVAQLLFFKVMGQLFMGATFDIYTSSCMAAVMTGIVNYVMIYSAKSITPTSLIRSLVFVILGGVFIAMVTNRDQQWWLYNFSFLGTPEATNSWQFNLTLILSSLLMVALIDYIFVYLYNIEGKTKRLIALKVLLLLTAICLGGVGFFPYNDSLFYQSMHNRVAGYLVYLFIILIISIRWLLPNVSKHFLRISYSIGAMLGIICVLFLGVHYLSLTAFELFAFVLAFSWLLLLLQHIIDIVNTANEVYTVEIIRQPTQETVKENN
;
A
#
# COMPACT_ATOMS: atom_id res chain seq x y z
N MET A 1 -16.18 2.81 -20.75
CA MET A 1 -15.43 3.75 -21.61
C MET A 1 -15.93 3.50 -23.01
N ASP A 2 -16.67 4.45 -23.54
CA ASP A 2 -17.17 4.44 -24.91
C ASP A 2 -15.95 4.50 -25.84
N TYR A 3 -15.67 3.45 -26.59
CA TYR A 3 -14.60 3.39 -27.59
C TYR A 3 -15.05 4.24 -28.79
N LYS A 4 -14.92 5.56 -28.67
CA LYS A 4 -15.06 6.46 -29.83
C LYS A 4 -13.88 6.23 -30.77
N ASP A 5 -14.21 6.01 -32.04
CA ASP A 5 -13.35 5.90 -33.23
C ASP A 5 -11.97 6.55 -33.06
N GLN A 6 -10.95 5.73 -32.80
CA GLN A 6 -9.58 6.14 -33.05
C GLN A 6 -9.38 6.12 -34.58
N LYS A 7 -9.20 7.29 -35.18
CA LYS A 7 -8.71 7.38 -36.56
C LYS A 7 -7.34 6.70 -36.61
N HIS A 8 -7.27 5.54 -37.25
CA HIS A 8 -6.02 4.87 -37.56
C HIS A 8 -5.55 5.38 -38.93
N GLU A 9 -4.36 5.98 -38.98
CA GLU A 9 -3.63 6.23 -40.23
C GLU A 9 -2.56 5.15 -40.38
N ASP A 10 -2.52 4.50 -41.54
CA ASP A 10 -1.51 3.49 -41.85
C ASP A 10 -0.16 4.17 -42.10
N VAL A 11 0.70 4.21 -41.08
CA VAL A 11 2.05 4.76 -41.14
C VAL A 11 3.07 3.62 -41.06
N TYR A 12 3.85 3.46 -42.13
CA TYR A 12 4.87 2.41 -42.24
C TYR A 12 6.26 2.92 -41.81
N ILE A 13 6.88 2.26 -40.83
CA ILE A 13 8.25 2.56 -40.39
C ILE A 13 9.18 1.45 -40.90
N LYS A 14 10.17 1.81 -41.72
CA LYS A 14 11.24 0.88 -42.12
C LYS A 14 12.21 0.69 -40.96
N VAL A 15 12.30 -0.53 -40.46
CA VAL A 15 13.17 -0.91 -39.35
C VAL A 15 14.27 -1.87 -39.87
N PRO A 16 15.56 -1.66 -39.53
CA PRO A 16 16.63 -2.58 -39.87
C PRO A 16 16.39 -4.00 -39.34
N THR A 17 16.77 -5.01 -40.11
CA THR A 17 16.58 -6.44 -39.78
C THR A 17 17.23 -6.84 -38.45
N GLU A 18 18.34 -6.20 -38.09
CA GLU A 18 19.05 -6.39 -36.81
C GLU A 18 18.19 -6.05 -35.58
N ILE A 19 17.26 -5.08 -35.72
CA ILE A 19 16.36 -4.66 -34.63
C ILE A 19 15.21 -5.66 -34.48
N LEU A 20 14.71 -6.22 -35.59
CA LEU A 20 13.68 -7.26 -35.59
C LEU A 20 14.17 -8.53 -34.90
N GLU A 21 15.41 -8.94 -35.17
CA GLU A 21 16.04 -10.09 -34.51
C GLU A 21 16.30 -9.85 -33.02
N ARG A 22 16.78 -8.65 -32.63
CA ARG A 22 17.00 -8.30 -31.22
C ARG A 22 15.72 -8.23 -30.40
N LEU A 23 14.59 -7.88 -31.02
CA LEU A 23 13.30 -7.74 -30.35
C LEU A 23 12.42 -9.01 -30.42
N ASP A 24 12.84 -10.06 -31.14
CA ASP A 24 12.07 -11.32 -31.35
C ASP A 24 10.63 -11.06 -31.81
N LEU A 25 10.44 -10.08 -32.70
CA LEU A 25 9.13 -9.68 -33.21
C LEU A 25 8.75 -10.62 -34.36
N LYS A 26 7.83 -11.55 -34.11
CA LYS A 26 7.28 -12.46 -35.13
C LYS A 26 6.07 -11.83 -35.84
N GLU A 27 5.69 -12.39 -37.00
CA GLU A 27 4.46 -12.00 -37.69
C GLU A 27 3.24 -12.10 -36.73
N GLU A 28 2.34 -11.13 -36.79
CA GLU A 28 1.13 -10.99 -35.94
C GLU A 28 1.37 -10.67 -34.44
N THR A 29 2.59 -10.31 -34.03
CA THR A 29 2.85 -9.93 -32.63
C THR A 29 2.39 -8.50 -32.34
N LYS A 30 1.44 -8.32 -31.41
CA LYS A 30 1.09 -6.99 -30.86
C LYS A 30 2.25 -6.48 -29.99
N ALA A 31 2.89 -5.39 -30.40
CA ALA A 31 3.98 -4.76 -29.66
C ALA A 31 3.50 -3.51 -28.91
N GLN A 32 4.15 -3.21 -27.79
CA GLN A 32 3.89 -1.99 -27.04
C GLN A 32 4.94 -0.94 -27.40
N ILE A 33 4.47 0.19 -27.92
CA ILE A 33 5.28 1.36 -28.22
C ILE A 33 5.11 2.34 -27.08
N HIS A 34 6.20 2.60 -26.36
CA HIS A 34 6.28 3.68 -25.38
C HIS A 34 6.75 4.94 -26.09
N VAL A 35 5.93 5.99 -26.05
CA VAL A 35 6.31 7.31 -26.57
C VAL A 35 6.61 8.20 -25.38
N ASN A 36 7.83 8.76 -25.33
CA ASN A 36 8.19 9.77 -24.34
C ASN A 36 8.86 10.97 -25.03
N GLU A 37 9.16 12.04 -24.28
CA GLU A 37 9.83 13.25 -24.80
C GLU A 37 11.23 12.99 -25.39
N HIS A 38 11.82 11.82 -25.13
CA HIS A 38 13.19 11.46 -25.51
C HIS A 38 13.26 10.39 -26.62
N GLY A 39 12.11 9.88 -27.10
CA GLY A 39 12.06 8.92 -28.20
C GLY A 39 10.93 7.89 -28.09
N VAL A 40 11.00 6.93 -29.02
CA VAL A 40 10.02 5.84 -29.17
C VAL A 40 10.70 4.52 -28.80
N TYR A 41 10.17 3.81 -27.81
CA TYR A 41 10.70 2.51 -27.35
C TYR A 41 9.72 1.40 -27.65
N ILE A 42 10.15 0.40 -28.41
CA ILE A 42 9.34 -0.77 -28.73
C ILE A 42 9.74 -1.88 -27.76
N ASN A 43 8.80 -2.29 -26.91
CA ASN A 43 8.97 -3.47 -26.06
C ASN A 43 8.08 -4.59 -26.62
N ASN A 44 8.72 -5.70 -27.00
CA ASN A 44 7.97 -6.90 -27.32
C ASN A 44 7.27 -7.36 -26.05
N ARG A 45 5.97 -7.65 -26.15
CA ARG A 45 5.17 -8.13 -25.02
C ARG A 45 5.73 -9.49 -24.60
N LYS A 46 6.77 -9.52 -23.75
CA LYS A 46 7.08 -10.71 -22.97
C LYS A 46 5.80 -11.01 -22.23
N LYS A 47 5.10 -12.04 -22.71
CA LYS A 47 3.85 -12.59 -22.18
C LYS A 47 3.86 -12.33 -20.70
N ASN A 48 2.98 -11.42 -20.24
CA ASN A 48 2.90 -10.99 -18.86
C ASN A 48 2.77 -12.30 -18.07
N THR A 49 3.89 -12.81 -17.55
CA THR A 49 3.88 -14.07 -16.85
C THR A 49 3.05 -13.73 -15.65
N GLU A 50 1.82 -14.25 -15.59
CA GLU A 50 0.98 -14.13 -14.42
C GLU A 50 1.89 -14.37 -13.22
N LYS A 51 1.86 -13.43 -12.27
CA LYS A 51 2.70 -13.50 -11.09
C LYS A 51 2.19 -14.64 -10.22
N THR A 52 2.44 -15.88 -10.65
CA THR A 52 1.94 -17.09 -10.02
C THR A 52 2.67 -17.30 -8.72
N VAL A 53 1.92 -17.61 -7.67
CA VAL A 53 2.51 -17.97 -6.39
C VAL A 53 3.02 -19.41 -6.51
N PRO A 54 4.31 -19.68 -6.24
CA PRO A 54 4.86 -21.02 -6.33
C PRO A 54 4.27 -21.88 -5.22
N LEU A 55 3.49 -22.88 -5.61
CA LEU A 55 2.82 -23.77 -4.67
C LEU A 55 3.82 -24.55 -3.79
N THR A 56 5.04 -24.78 -4.29
CA THR A 56 6.11 -25.48 -3.56
C THR A 56 6.50 -24.81 -2.26
N SER A 57 6.63 -23.48 -2.23
CA SER A 57 6.97 -22.77 -1.00
C SER A 57 5.85 -22.84 0.03
N ILE A 58 4.60 -22.84 -0.42
CA ILE A 58 3.42 -22.97 0.44
C ILE A 58 3.35 -24.38 1.03
N THR A 59 3.55 -25.41 0.20
CA THR A 59 3.49 -26.80 0.66
C THR A 59 4.62 -27.13 1.63
N ILE A 60 5.84 -26.65 1.39
CA ILE A 60 6.97 -26.83 2.32
C ILE A 60 6.64 -26.20 3.69
N VAL A 61 6.15 -24.96 3.71
CA VAL A 61 5.79 -24.29 4.97
C VAL A 61 4.62 -25.00 5.66
N GLY A 62 3.62 -25.45 4.90
CA GLY A 62 2.49 -26.21 5.45
C GLY A 62 2.93 -27.52 6.10
N LEU A 63 3.80 -28.30 5.44
CA LEU A 63 4.34 -29.55 5.98
C LEU A 63 5.21 -29.32 7.22
N LEU A 64 6.06 -28.29 7.21
CA LEU A 64 6.86 -27.91 8.37
C LEU A 64 5.96 -27.52 9.56
N THR A 65 4.93 -26.70 9.29
CA THR A 65 3.97 -26.28 10.32
C THR A 65 3.22 -27.47 10.90
N LEU A 66 2.79 -28.41 10.04
CA LEU A 66 2.12 -29.63 10.46
C LEU A 66 3.02 -30.45 11.39
N GLY A 67 4.27 -30.70 11.00
CA GLY A 67 5.23 -31.46 11.82
C GLY A 67 5.55 -30.78 13.16
N ILE A 68 5.74 -29.46 13.16
CA ILE A 68 5.97 -28.68 14.39
C ILE A 68 4.76 -28.74 15.32
N CYS A 69 3.55 -28.59 14.80
CA CYS A 69 2.32 -28.65 15.61
C CYS A 69 2.10 -30.05 16.19
N LEU A 70 2.30 -31.12 15.40
CA LEU A 70 2.20 -32.50 15.91
C LEU A 70 3.20 -32.77 17.03
N PHE A 71 4.40 -32.19 16.95
CA PHE A 71 5.40 -32.32 18.00
C PHE A 71 5.02 -31.53 19.27
N ILE A 72 4.64 -30.26 19.14
CA ILE A 72 4.33 -29.39 20.29
C ILE A 72 3.02 -29.82 20.99
N PHE A 73 2.03 -30.27 20.23
CA PHE A 73 0.73 -30.67 20.76
C PHE A 73 0.67 -32.13 21.23
N ARG A 74 1.78 -32.89 21.18
CA ARG A 74 1.81 -34.32 21.49
C ARG A 74 1.22 -34.68 22.86
N ASP A 75 1.46 -33.84 23.86
CA ASP A 75 1.02 -34.09 25.24
C ASP A 75 -0.38 -33.51 25.54
N PHE A 76 -1.05 -32.93 24.53
CA PHE A 76 -2.35 -32.30 24.67
C PHE A 76 -3.44 -33.14 24.00
N SER A 77 -4.50 -33.47 24.74
CA SER A 77 -5.68 -34.16 24.21
C SER A 77 -6.59 -33.23 23.41
N GLN A 78 -6.68 -31.96 23.83
CA GLN A 78 -7.44 -30.93 23.16
C GLN A 78 -6.66 -29.62 23.12
N ILE A 79 -6.69 -28.97 21.96
CA ILE A 79 -6.02 -27.70 21.69
C ILE A 79 -7.09 -26.64 21.44
N PRO A 80 -7.08 -25.53 22.18
CA PRO A 80 -8.02 -24.45 21.96
C PRO A 80 -7.70 -23.70 20.66
N LEU A 81 -8.73 -23.10 20.06
CA LEU A 81 -8.57 -22.21 18.92
C LEU A 81 -7.75 -20.97 19.28
N ILE A 82 -7.93 -20.43 20.50
CA ILE A 82 -7.28 -19.22 21.02
C ILE A 82 -6.73 -19.45 22.43
N GLY A 83 -5.61 -18.81 22.73
CA GLY A 83 -4.91 -18.89 24.02
C GLY A 83 -3.40 -18.93 23.82
N GLN A 84 -2.65 -19.10 24.90
CA GLN A 84 -1.18 -19.13 24.85
C GLN A 84 -0.61 -20.34 24.11
N ARG A 85 -1.24 -21.51 24.25
CA ARG A 85 -0.91 -22.75 23.52
C ARG A 85 -2.11 -23.18 22.69
N SER A 86 -2.30 -22.51 21.58
CA SER A 86 -3.48 -22.63 20.71
C SER A 86 -3.12 -22.73 19.23
N ILE A 87 -4.12 -23.03 18.40
CA ILE A 87 -4.01 -22.93 16.94
C ILE A 87 -3.60 -21.49 16.55
N ALA A 88 -4.25 -20.48 17.14
CA ALA A 88 -3.94 -19.08 16.89
C ALA A 88 -2.46 -18.75 17.17
N SER A 89 -1.93 -19.16 18.33
CA SER A 89 -0.53 -18.86 18.68
C SER A 89 0.46 -19.48 17.70
N MET A 90 0.20 -20.69 17.21
CA MET A 90 1.08 -21.35 16.23
C MET A 90 1.01 -20.70 14.87
N VAL A 91 -0.19 -20.38 14.38
CA VAL A 91 -0.36 -19.70 13.08
C VAL A 91 0.25 -18.30 13.12
N ILE A 92 0.07 -17.54 14.20
CA ILE A 92 0.69 -16.22 14.38
C ILE A 92 2.21 -16.34 14.34
N LEU A 93 2.80 -17.20 15.18
CA LEU A 93 4.25 -17.32 15.27
C LEU A 93 4.87 -17.84 13.95
N LEU A 94 4.42 -19.01 13.50
CA LEU A 94 4.99 -19.67 12.33
C LEU A 94 4.63 -18.94 11.04
N GLY A 95 3.40 -18.41 10.93
CA GLY A 95 2.95 -17.63 9.78
C GLY A 95 3.66 -16.30 9.63
N VAL A 96 3.96 -15.59 10.73
CA VAL A 96 4.76 -14.36 10.66
C VAL A 96 6.20 -14.67 10.24
N ILE A 97 6.85 -15.65 10.88
CA ILE A 97 8.25 -16.00 10.55
C ILE A 97 8.37 -16.47 9.10
N SER A 98 7.60 -17.50 8.72
CA SER A 98 7.65 -18.06 7.36
C SER A 98 7.16 -17.06 6.32
N GLY A 99 6.09 -16.32 6.62
CA GLY A 99 5.54 -15.29 5.74
C GLY A 99 6.53 -14.18 5.46
N MET A 100 7.28 -13.71 6.46
CA MET A 100 8.31 -12.68 6.27
C MET A 100 9.55 -13.20 5.53
N ILE A 101 9.97 -14.45 5.78
CA ILE A 101 11.05 -15.09 5.01
C ILE A 101 10.66 -15.17 3.54
N ASN A 102 9.46 -15.69 3.25
CA ASN A 102 8.96 -15.82 1.89
C ASN A 102 8.76 -14.45 1.23
N PHE A 103 8.14 -13.50 1.93
CA PHE A 103 7.97 -12.13 1.44
C PHE A 103 9.31 -11.52 1.04
N THR A 104 10.31 -11.58 1.93
CA THR A 104 11.64 -11.01 1.68
C THR A 104 12.32 -11.70 0.50
N TYR A 105 12.30 -13.03 0.46
CA TYR A 105 12.91 -13.81 -0.62
C TYR A 105 12.30 -13.46 -1.98
N TYR A 106 10.97 -13.48 -2.10
CA TYR A 106 10.30 -13.19 -3.37
C TYR A 106 10.37 -11.72 -3.75
N PHE A 107 10.33 -10.81 -2.77
CA PHE A 107 10.50 -9.38 -3.01
C PHE A 107 11.88 -9.08 -3.62
N ILE A 108 12.95 -9.67 -3.07
CA ILE A 108 14.32 -9.49 -3.60
C ILE A 108 14.47 -10.21 -4.95
N LYS A 109 13.95 -11.44 -5.08
CA LYS A 109 14.12 -12.25 -6.29
C LYS A 109 13.44 -11.64 -7.51
N ASP A 110 12.22 -11.12 -7.36
CA ASP A 110 11.43 -10.59 -8.47
C ASP A 110 11.89 -9.17 -8.88
N ASN A 111 12.39 -8.37 -7.94
CA ASN A 111 12.91 -7.02 -8.23
C ASN A 111 14.35 -6.96 -8.76
N LYS A 112 15.07 -8.09 -8.87
CA LYS A 112 16.43 -8.14 -9.47
C LYS A 112 16.46 -7.97 -10.99
N ARG A 113 15.32 -7.74 -11.65
CA ARG A 113 15.21 -7.69 -13.12
C ARG A 113 15.48 -6.31 -13.75
N ASP A 114 15.61 -5.23 -12.98
CA ASP A 114 15.83 -3.88 -13.52
C ASP A 114 16.98 -3.13 -12.81
N ASN A 115 18.15 -3.03 -13.46
CA ASN A 115 19.41 -2.54 -12.88
C ASN A 115 19.38 -1.07 -12.42
N SER A 116 18.50 -0.24 -12.97
CA SER A 116 18.39 1.19 -12.64
C SER A 116 17.73 1.48 -11.29
N SER A 117 16.94 0.52 -10.80
CA SER A 117 16.07 0.65 -9.62
C SER A 117 16.65 0.00 -8.34
N LEU A 118 17.71 -0.81 -8.47
CA LEU A 118 18.29 -1.61 -7.40
C LEU A 118 18.76 -0.78 -6.19
N LYS A 119 19.45 0.34 -6.40
CA LYS A 119 19.95 1.20 -5.30
C LYS A 119 18.82 1.82 -4.49
N LEU A 120 17.66 1.97 -5.11
CA LEU A 120 16.48 2.55 -4.50
C LEU A 120 15.63 1.53 -3.74
N TYR A 121 15.55 0.31 -4.29
CA TYR A 121 14.89 -0.82 -3.66
C TYR A 121 15.49 -1.14 -2.29
N TRP A 122 16.81 -1.10 -2.15
CA TRP A 122 17.47 -1.34 -0.86
C TRP A 122 17.17 -0.28 0.21
N ARG A 123 16.95 0.98 -0.18
CA ARG A 123 16.62 2.06 0.78
C ARG A 123 15.22 1.89 1.36
N ASN A 124 14.26 1.43 0.56
CA ASN A 124 12.87 1.29 0.98
C ASN A 124 12.54 -0.09 1.54
N LEU A 125 13.40 -1.08 1.30
CA LEU A 125 13.23 -2.44 1.79
C LEU A 125 13.01 -2.52 3.31
N PRO A 126 13.76 -1.81 4.19
CA PRO A 126 13.49 -1.85 5.64
C PRO A 126 12.10 -1.35 6.01
N VAL A 127 11.64 -0.24 5.41
CA VAL A 127 10.33 0.35 5.73
C VAL A 127 9.20 -0.51 5.19
N VAL A 128 9.34 -1.07 3.99
CA VAL A 128 8.37 -2.00 3.40
C VAL A 128 8.30 -3.29 4.22
N LEU A 129 9.43 -3.88 4.59
CA LEU A 129 9.48 -5.08 5.43
C LEU A 129 8.84 -4.84 6.79
N LEU A 130 9.19 -3.73 7.45
CA LEU A 130 8.59 -3.37 8.74
C LEU A 130 7.08 -3.16 8.61
N SER A 131 6.63 -2.48 7.56
CA SER A 131 5.20 -2.25 7.33
C SER A 131 4.45 -3.57 7.13
N TYR A 132 4.96 -4.45 6.27
CA TYR A 132 4.33 -5.74 6.01
C TYR A 132 4.42 -6.70 7.20
N LEU A 133 5.50 -6.66 8.00
CA LEU A 133 5.62 -7.39 9.26
C LEU A 133 4.50 -7.02 10.21
N VAL A 134 4.23 -5.72 10.39
CA VAL A 134 3.17 -5.36 11.32
C VAL A 134 1.79 -5.58 10.71
N ILE A 135 1.60 -5.38 9.40
CA ILE A 135 0.34 -5.72 8.70
C ILE A 135 0.00 -7.20 8.92
N ILE A 136 0.94 -8.12 8.71
CA ILE A 136 0.67 -9.55 8.88
C ILE A 136 0.35 -9.90 10.34
N VAL A 137 1.09 -9.34 11.31
CA VAL A 137 0.84 -9.55 12.74
C VAL A 137 -0.56 -9.06 13.11
N VAL A 138 -0.89 -7.83 12.74
CA VAL A 138 -2.19 -7.21 13.05
C VAL A 138 -3.30 -7.98 12.35
N ALA A 139 -3.20 -8.27 11.06
CA ALA A 139 -4.22 -9.01 10.32
C ALA A 139 -4.53 -10.37 10.96
N GLN A 140 -3.52 -11.10 11.43
CA GLN A 140 -3.72 -12.39 12.10
C GLN A 140 -4.31 -12.24 13.52
N LEU A 141 -3.82 -11.28 14.31
CA LEU A 141 -4.40 -11.00 15.63
C LEU A 141 -5.89 -10.62 15.51
N LEU A 142 -6.24 -9.84 14.50
CA LEU A 142 -7.61 -9.46 14.20
C LEU A 142 -8.45 -10.66 13.77
N PHE A 143 -7.96 -11.44 12.83
CA PHE A 143 -8.63 -12.64 12.35
C PHE A 143 -8.94 -13.58 13.52
N PHE A 144 -7.95 -13.91 14.35
CA PHE A 144 -8.17 -14.79 15.49
C PHE A 144 -9.02 -14.15 16.58
N LYS A 145 -8.95 -12.83 16.81
CA LYS A 145 -9.86 -12.16 17.75
C LYS A 145 -11.33 -12.32 17.32
N VAL A 146 -11.62 -12.13 16.04
CA VAL A 146 -12.97 -12.34 15.48
C VAL A 146 -13.37 -13.81 15.58
N MET A 147 -12.48 -14.75 15.20
CA MET A 147 -12.76 -16.18 15.30
C MET A 147 -13.03 -16.61 16.75
N GLY A 148 -12.42 -15.97 17.74
CA GLY A 148 -12.64 -16.25 19.15
C GLY A 148 -14.02 -15.86 19.65
N GLN A 149 -14.55 -14.78 19.10
CA GLN A 149 -15.90 -14.34 19.40
C GLN A 149 -16.93 -15.24 18.70
N LEU A 150 -16.64 -15.70 17.48
CA LEU A 150 -17.52 -16.57 16.72
C LEU A 150 -17.54 -18.02 17.24
N PHE A 151 -16.39 -18.54 17.68
CA PHE A 151 -16.20 -19.93 18.10
C PHE A 151 -15.74 -20.01 19.55
N MET A 152 -16.54 -19.43 20.45
CA MET A 152 -16.21 -19.34 21.87
C MET A 152 -16.03 -20.74 22.47
N GLY A 153 -14.88 -20.98 23.11
CA GLY A 153 -14.56 -22.26 23.75
C GLY A 153 -14.23 -23.41 22.79
N ALA A 154 -14.07 -23.15 21.49
CA ALA A 154 -13.75 -24.19 20.53
C ALA A 154 -12.36 -24.82 20.79
N THR A 155 -12.36 -26.14 20.92
CA THR A 155 -11.18 -26.98 21.07
C THR A 155 -11.21 -28.13 20.07
N PHE A 156 -10.04 -28.60 19.65
CA PHE A 156 -9.91 -29.65 18.65
C PHE A 156 -8.84 -30.66 19.06
N ASP A 157 -8.91 -31.88 18.52
CA ASP A 157 -7.87 -32.89 18.71
C ASP A 157 -6.54 -32.48 18.04
N ILE A 158 -5.48 -33.22 18.35
CA ILE A 158 -4.13 -32.96 17.85
C ILE A 158 -4.03 -32.93 16.32
N TYR A 159 -4.69 -33.85 15.61
CA TYR A 159 -4.56 -33.97 14.17
C TYR A 159 -5.32 -32.86 13.46
N THR A 160 -6.55 -32.60 13.90
CA THR A 160 -7.38 -31.50 13.37
C THR A 160 -6.70 -30.15 13.61
N SER A 161 -6.20 -29.90 14.82
CA SER A 161 -5.51 -28.65 15.18
C SER A 161 -4.26 -28.42 14.35
N SER A 162 -3.44 -29.46 14.17
CA SER A 162 -2.20 -29.37 13.41
C SER A 162 -2.47 -29.16 11.91
N CYS A 163 -3.48 -29.82 11.36
CA CYS A 163 -3.92 -29.62 9.98
C CYS A 163 -4.45 -28.19 9.76
N MET A 164 -5.31 -27.70 10.66
CA MET A 164 -5.82 -26.32 10.61
C MET A 164 -4.68 -25.29 10.66
N ALA A 165 -3.71 -25.48 11.56
CA ALA A 165 -2.55 -24.61 11.66
C ALA A 165 -1.72 -24.60 10.37
N ALA A 166 -1.51 -25.78 9.76
CA ALA A 166 -0.77 -25.91 8.50
C ALA A 166 -1.48 -25.21 7.33
N VAL A 167 -2.79 -25.42 7.18
CA VAL A 167 -3.59 -24.78 6.12
C VAL A 167 -3.61 -23.26 6.29
N MET A 168 -3.88 -22.76 7.50
CA MET A 168 -3.91 -21.31 7.77
C MET A 168 -2.54 -20.67 7.54
N THR A 169 -1.46 -21.32 7.98
CA THR A 169 -0.09 -20.85 7.73
C THR A 169 0.23 -20.85 6.23
N GLY A 170 -0.27 -21.83 5.47
CA GLY A 170 -0.17 -21.86 4.01
C GLY A 170 -0.88 -20.69 3.35
N ILE A 171 -2.10 -20.36 3.78
CA ILE A 171 -2.87 -19.19 3.29
C ILE A 171 -2.11 -17.89 3.58
N VAL A 172 -1.60 -17.73 4.80
CA VAL A 172 -0.77 -16.57 5.18
C VAL A 172 0.42 -16.43 4.24
N ASN A 173 1.14 -17.53 3.96
CA ASN A 173 2.29 -17.51 3.07
C ASN A 173 1.91 -17.23 1.62
N TYR A 174 0.78 -17.74 1.14
CA TYR A 174 0.25 -17.39 -0.18
C TYR A 174 0.05 -15.86 -0.28
N VAL A 175 -0.62 -15.26 0.69
CA VAL A 175 -0.88 -13.81 0.72
C VAL A 175 0.43 -13.01 0.76
N MET A 176 1.41 -13.45 1.56
CA MET A 176 2.71 -12.77 1.66
C MET A 176 3.52 -12.86 0.37
N ILE A 177 3.58 -14.04 -0.26
CA ILE A 177 4.30 -14.20 -1.53
C ILE A 177 3.61 -13.39 -2.64
N TYR A 178 2.27 -13.45 -2.70
CA TYR A 178 1.49 -12.66 -3.65
C TYR A 178 1.74 -11.16 -3.45
N SER A 179 1.71 -10.70 -2.20
CA SER A 179 1.99 -9.31 -1.85
C SER A 179 3.39 -8.90 -2.30
N ALA A 180 4.42 -9.68 -1.95
CA ALA A 180 5.80 -9.39 -2.34
C ALA A 180 5.98 -9.24 -3.86
N LYS A 181 5.31 -10.09 -4.65
CA LYS A 181 5.35 -10.02 -6.12
C LYS A 181 4.51 -8.88 -6.68
N SER A 182 3.46 -8.43 -6.00
CA SER A 182 2.51 -7.43 -6.49
C SER A 182 2.77 -6.00 -6.00
N ILE A 183 3.89 -5.76 -5.30
CA ILE A 183 4.24 -4.42 -4.80
C ILE A 183 4.35 -3.42 -5.95
N THR A 184 3.51 -2.40 -5.85
CA THR A 184 3.41 -1.24 -6.73
C THR A 184 3.01 -0.05 -5.86
N PRO A 185 3.18 1.21 -6.31
CA PRO A 185 2.63 2.37 -5.58
C PRO A 185 1.14 2.21 -5.25
N THR A 186 0.36 1.70 -6.21
CA THR A 186 -1.08 1.48 -6.06
C THR A 186 -1.39 0.39 -5.04
N SER A 187 -0.60 -0.67 -4.95
CA SER A 187 -0.79 -1.67 -3.88
C SER A 187 -0.46 -1.09 -2.50
N LEU A 188 0.58 -0.26 -2.38
CA LEU A 188 0.91 0.42 -1.13
C LEU A 188 -0.17 1.40 -0.67
N ILE A 189 -0.81 2.14 -1.59
CA ILE A 189 -2.01 2.94 -1.26
C ILE A 189 -3.13 2.06 -0.72
N ARG A 190 -3.44 0.94 -1.40
CA ARG A 190 -4.47 0.00 -0.93
C ARG A 190 -4.16 -0.55 0.47
N SER A 191 -2.89 -0.89 0.73
CA SER A 191 -2.44 -1.31 2.06
C SER A 191 -2.60 -0.20 3.10
N LEU A 192 -2.24 1.04 2.76
CA LEU A 192 -2.39 2.20 3.64
C LEU A 192 -3.87 2.45 4.00
N VAL A 193 -4.77 2.41 3.01
CA VAL A 193 -6.22 2.52 3.23
C VAL A 193 -6.73 1.41 4.14
N PHE A 194 -6.34 0.17 3.86
CA PHE A 194 -6.75 -0.99 4.66
C PHE A 194 -6.28 -0.87 6.11
N VAL A 195 -5.03 -0.47 6.33
CA VAL A 195 -4.46 -0.29 7.68
C VAL A 195 -5.16 0.83 8.42
N ILE A 196 -5.31 2.01 7.83
CA ILE A 196 -5.97 3.14 8.52
C ILE A 196 -7.43 2.83 8.81
N LEU A 197 -8.22 2.53 7.78
CA LEU A 197 -9.66 2.38 7.96
C LEU A 197 -9.96 1.14 8.81
N GLY A 198 -9.30 0.01 8.55
CA GLY A 198 -9.47 -1.20 9.34
C GLY A 198 -9.03 -1.01 10.78
N GLY A 199 -7.81 -0.49 11.00
CA GLY A 199 -7.24 -0.31 12.32
C GLY A 199 -8.01 0.68 13.20
N VAL A 200 -8.40 1.83 12.65
CA VAL A 200 -9.24 2.81 13.36
C VAL A 200 -10.62 2.23 13.63
N PHE A 201 -11.27 1.58 12.65
CA PHE A 201 -12.57 0.96 12.84
C PHE A 201 -12.55 -0.10 13.95
N ILE A 202 -11.49 -0.91 14.01
CA ILE A 202 -11.30 -1.88 15.07
C ILE A 202 -11.15 -1.20 16.42
N ALA A 203 -10.32 -0.15 16.52
CA ALA A 203 -10.18 0.59 17.76
C ALA A 203 -11.53 1.14 18.26
N MET A 204 -12.40 1.62 17.36
CA MET A 204 -13.77 2.05 17.71
C MET A 204 -14.62 0.89 18.24
N VAL A 205 -14.57 -0.27 17.57
CA VAL A 205 -15.38 -1.45 17.93
C VAL A 205 -14.92 -2.07 19.25
N THR A 206 -13.61 -2.05 19.54
CA THR A 206 -13.05 -2.64 20.76
C THR A 206 -13.15 -1.73 21.98
N ASN A 207 -13.51 -0.44 21.78
CA ASN A 207 -13.73 0.56 22.83
C ASN A 207 -15.20 0.86 23.13
N ARG A 208 -16.16 0.06 22.62
CA ARG A 208 -17.60 0.36 22.70
C ARG A 208 -18.11 0.71 24.10
N ASP A 209 -17.57 0.07 25.14
CA ASP A 209 -18.03 0.25 26.52
C ASP A 209 -17.57 1.57 27.16
N GLN A 210 -16.57 2.26 26.58
CA GLN A 210 -15.97 3.48 27.14
C GLN A 210 -16.57 4.78 26.61
N GLN A 211 -17.67 4.71 25.83
CA GLN A 211 -18.34 5.88 25.22
C GLN A 211 -17.37 6.90 24.61
N TRP A 212 -16.29 6.42 23.98
CA TRP A 212 -15.17 7.23 23.48
C TRP A 212 -15.61 8.44 22.64
N TRP A 213 -16.73 8.29 21.92
CA TRP A 213 -17.30 9.33 21.06
C TRP A 213 -17.79 10.57 21.83
N LEU A 214 -17.98 10.49 23.15
CA LEU A 214 -18.31 11.63 24.01
C LEU A 214 -17.10 12.49 24.38
N TYR A 215 -15.88 11.92 24.29
CA TYR A 215 -14.65 12.60 24.66
C TYR A 215 -14.03 13.29 23.43
N ASN A 216 -13.40 12.49 22.58
CA ASN A 216 -12.78 12.92 21.32
C ASN A 216 -12.36 11.67 20.51
N PHE A 217 -11.94 11.87 19.26
CA PHE A 217 -11.51 10.76 18.41
C PHE A 217 -10.13 10.23 18.85
N SER A 218 -9.25 11.12 19.32
CA SER A 218 -7.94 10.76 19.87
C SER A 218 -8.00 9.93 21.17
N PHE A 219 -9.14 9.89 21.86
CA PHE A 219 -9.42 9.07 23.05
C PHE A 219 -9.10 7.61 22.80
N LEU A 220 -9.35 7.12 21.58
CA LEU A 220 -9.07 5.74 21.19
C LEU A 220 -7.61 5.34 21.39
N GLY A 221 -6.69 6.31 21.49
CA GLY A 221 -5.27 6.09 21.75
C GLY A 221 -4.83 6.32 23.21
N THR A 222 -5.69 6.81 24.10
CA THR A 222 -5.27 7.21 25.45
C THR A 222 -5.18 6.01 26.40
N PRO A 223 -4.45 6.10 27.53
CA PRO A 223 -4.37 5.00 28.51
C PRO A 223 -5.73 4.57 29.08
N GLU A 224 -6.73 5.47 29.07
CA GLU A 224 -8.08 5.21 29.57
C GLU A 224 -8.91 4.38 28.58
N ALA A 225 -8.53 4.32 27.30
CA ALA A 225 -9.18 3.50 26.31
C ALA A 225 -8.81 2.01 26.44
N THR A 226 -9.81 1.15 26.28
CA THR A 226 -9.66 -0.30 26.25
C THR A 226 -8.96 -0.73 24.96
N ASN A 227 -7.83 -1.44 25.07
CA ASN A 227 -6.99 -1.81 23.91
C ASN A 227 -6.50 -0.61 23.09
N SER A 228 -6.21 0.52 23.74
CA SER A 228 -5.78 1.77 23.10
C SER A 228 -4.58 1.66 22.16
N TRP A 229 -3.72 0.65 22.39
CA TRP A 229 -2.59 0.34 21.52
C TRP A 229 -2.98 0.12 20.05
N GLN A 230 -4.21 -0.31 19.76
CA GLN A 230 -4.68 -0.57 18.38
C GLN A 230 -4.74 0.71 17.55
N PHE A 231 -5.30 1.78 18.11
CA PHE A 231 -5.39 3.08 17.44
C PHE A 231 -4.00 3.66 17.21
N ASN A 232 -3.17 3.70 18.26
CA ASN A 232 -1.82 4.24 18.21
C ASN A 232 -0.94 3.49 17.20
N LEU A 233 -0.97 2.16 17.25
CA LEU A 233 -0.23 1.33 16.30
C LEU A 233 -0.70 1.59 14.88
N THR A 234 -2.02 1.73 14.65
CA THR A 234 -2.56 2.04 13.32
C THR A 234 -1.95 3.31 12.75
N LEU A 235 -1.87 4.40 13.52
CA LEU A 235 -1.27 5.66 13.06
C LEU A 235 0.23 5.52 12.76
N ILE A 236 0.98 4.82 13.62
CA ILE A 236 2.41 4.55 13.44
C ILE A 236 2.67 3.74 12.15
N LEU A 237 1.90 2.68 11.92
CA LEU A 237 2.06 1.86 10.71
C LEU A 237 1.71 2.59 9.44
N SER A 238 0.70 3.43 9.53
CA SER A 238 0.25 4.24 8.41
C SER A 238 1.30 5.28 8.02
N SER A 239 1.97 5.86 9.02
CA SER A 239 3.14 6.71 8.83
C SER A 239 4.27 5.97 8.12
N LEU A 240 4.62 4.75 8.57
CA LEU A 240 5.68 3.95 7.93
C LEU A 240 5.35 3.60 6.47
N LEU A 241 4.12 3.15 6.20
CA LEU A 241 3.64 2.89 4.85
C LEU A 241 3.68 4.13 3.97
N MET A 242 3.26 5.28 4.53
CA MET A 242 3.28 6.55 3.84
C MET A 242 4.71 7.00 3.52
N VAL A 243 5.67 6.84 4.43
CA VAL A 243 7.10 7.11 4.18
C VAL A 243 7.62 6.24 3.04
N ALA A 244 7.34 4.93 3.06
CA ALA A 244 7.74 4.02 1.98
C ALA A 244 7.12 4.41 0.63
N LEU A 245 5.83 4.74 0.63
CA LEU A 245 5.08 5.15 -0.56
C LEU A 245 5.63 6.46 -1.14
N ILE A 246 5.84 7.47 -0.31
CA ILE A 246 6.41 8.76 -0.73
C ILE A 246 7.81 8.55 -1.32
N ASP A 247 8.68 7.80 -0.64
CA ASP A 247 10.03 7.59 -1.16
C ASP A 247 10.02 6.85 -2.50
N TYR A 248 9.16 5.83 -2.63
CA TYR A 248 8.97 5.08 -3.86
C TYR A 248 8.50 6.00 -4.99
N ILE A 249 7.38 6.71 -4.81
CA ILE A 249 6.79 7.59 -5.85
C ILE A 249 7.79 8.64 -6.31
N PHE A 250 8.43 9.33 -5.37
CA PHE A 250 9.29 10.46 -5.71
C PHE A 250 10.54 10.06 -6.49
N VAL A 251 10.95 8.80 -6.41
CA VAL A 251 12.10 8.36 -7.20
C VAL A 251 11.72 8.24 -8.66
N TYR A 252 10.58 7.62 -8.96
CA TYR A 252 10.09 7.57 -10.33
C TYR A 252 9.78 8.96 -10.84
N LEU A 253 9.15 9.80 -10.02
CA LEU A 253 8.86 11.18 -10.38
C LEU A 253 10.14 11.99 -10.68
N TYR A 254 11.20 11.83 -9.89
CA TYR A 254 12.48 12.50 -10.17
C TYR A 254 13.19 12.00 -11.43
N ASN A 255 12.94 10.76 -11.85
CA ASN A 255 13.48 10.24 -13.10
C ASN A 255 12.76 10.81 -14.32
N ILE A 256 11.47 11.15 -14.18
CA ILE A 256 10.64 11.72 -15.26
C ILE A 256 10.82 13.24 -15.33
N GLU A 257 10.57 13.94 -14.23
CA GLU A 257 10.50 15.42 -14.17
C GLU A 257 11.84 16.07 -13.80
N GLY A 258 12.84 15.27 -13.43
CA GLY A 258 14.09 15.75 -12.85
C GLY A 258 13.95 16.19 -11.38
N LYS A 259 15.09 16.32 -10.70
CA LYS A 259 15.15 16.76 -9.29
C LYS A 259 15.05 18.29 -9.17
N THR A 260 13.84 18.82 -9.15
CA THR A 260 13.59 20.25 -8.95
C THR A 260 13.41 20.61 -7.46
N LYS A 261 13.72 21.87 -7.08
CA LYS A 261 13.52 22.37 -5.70
C LYS A 261 12.06 22.24 -5.23
N ARG A 262 11.11 22.40 -6.15
CA ARG A 262 9.66 22.32 -5.90
C ARG A 262 9.25 20.89 -5.50
N LEU A 263 9.71 19.90 -6.25
CA LEU A 263 9.44 18.49 -5.93
C LEU A 263 10.16 18.04 -4.65
N ILE A 264 11.37 18.55 -4.37
CA ILE A 264 12.05 18.31 -3.09
C ILE A 264 11.22 18.87 -1.93
N ALA A 265 10.73 20.10 -2.05
CA ALA A 265 9.87 20.71 -1.03
C ALA A 265 8.58 19.90 -0.82
N LEU A 266 7.92 19.46 -1.91
CA LEU A 266 6.73 18.60 -1.82
C LEU A 266 7.03 17.28 -1.08
N LYS A 267 8.13 16.62 -1.45
CA LYS A 267 8.56 15.38 -0.79
C LYS A 267 8.76 15.59 0.70
N VAL A 268 9.47 16.66 1.09
CA VAL A 268 9.76 16.97 2.49
C VAL A 268 8.48 17.24 3.26
N LEU A 269 7.56 18.04 2.73
CA LEU A 269 6.28 18.32 3.38
C LEU A 269 5.44 17.04 3.57
N LEU A 270 5.40 16.16 2.57
CA LEU A 270 4.72 14.88 2.68
C LEU A 270 5.40 13.97 3.72
N LEU A 271 6.72 13.90 3.76
CA LEU A 271 7.45 13.11 4.77
C LEU A 271 7.21 13.64 6.19
N LEU A 272 7.23 14.96 6.38
CA LEU A 272 6.90 15.58 7.67
C LEU A 272 5.46 15.28 8.08
N THR A 273 4.53 15.26 7.13
CA THR A 273 3.12 14.89 7.38
C THR A 273 3.01 13.44 7.84
N ALA A 274 3.73 12.51 7.19
CA ALA A 274 3.80 11.12 7.60
C ALA A 274 4.38 10.97 9.01
N ILE A 275 5.50 11.65 9.29
CA ILE A 275 6.13 11.62 10.62
C ILE A 275 5.18 12.18 11.69
N CYS A 276 4.48 13.28 11.42
CA CYS A 276 3.51 13.83 12.36
C CYS A 276 2.33 12.88 12.59
N LEU A 277 1.80 12.23 11.54
CA LEU A 277 0.75 11.21 11.69
C LEU A 277 1.19 10.08 12.63
N GLY A 278 2.41 9.56 12.45
CA GLY A 278 2.98 8.54 13.32
C GLY A 278 3.24 9.05 14.74
N GLY A 279 3.66 10.32 14.86
CA GLY A 279 3.89 10.98 16.14
C GLY A 279 2.61 11.16 16.97
N VAL A 280 1.44 11.38 16.34
CA VAL A 280 0.15 11.38 17.06
C VAL A 280 -0.11 10.02 17.74
N GLY A 281 0.19 8.91 17.06
CA GLY A 281 0.08 7.58 17.65
C GLY A 281 1.19 7.25 18.65
N PHE A 282 2.39 7.78 18.45
CA PHE A 282 3.54 7.54 19.34
C PHE A 282 3.45 8.32 20.65
N PHE A 283 2.84 9.49 20.64
CA PHE A 283 2.57 10.32 21.81
C PHE A 283 1.05 10.33 22.09
N PRO A 284 0.48 9.23 22.62
CA PRO A 284 -0.92 9.26 23.03
C PRO A 284 -1.14 10.29 24.13
N TYR A 285 -2.29 10.96 24.09
CA TYR A 285 -2.67 11.90 25.13
C TYR A 285 -2.85 11.14 26.46
N ASN A 286 -2.26 11.63 27.55
CA ASN A 286 -2.34 11.04 28.88
C ASN A 286 -2.12 12.09 29.97
N ASP A 287 -2.07 11.72 31.25
CA ASP A 287 -1.91 12.66 32.37
C ASP A 287 -0.52 13.33 32.45
N SER A 288 0.48 12.83 31.73
CA SER A 288 1.82 13.43 31.71
C SER A 288 1.84 14.69 30.85
N LEU A 289 2.22 15.82 31.46
CA LEU A 289 2.43 17.10 30.78
C LEU A 289 3.30 16.99 29.51
N PHE A 290 4.30 16.09 29.52
CA PHE A 290 5.15 15.85 28.37
C PHE A 290 4.35 15.27 27.19
N TYR A 291 3.59 14.20 27.41
CA TYR A 291 2.80 13.55 26.37
C TYR A 291 1.66 14.44 25.88
N GLN A 292 0.96 15.16 26.76
CA GLN A 292 -0.04 16.14 26.35
C GLN A 292 0.55 17.21 25.43
N SER A 293 1.71 17.76 25.81
CA SER A 293 2.38 18.79 25.02
C SER A 293 2.86 18.25 23.68
N MET A 294 3.46 17.05 23.66
CA MET A 294 3.93 16.43 22.42
C MET A 294 2.77 16.07 21.49
N HIS A 295 1.70 15.46 22.02
CA HIS A 295 0.50 15.14 21.26
C HIS A 295 -0.08 16.38 20.59
N ASN A 296 -0.33 17.44 21.36
CA ASN A 296 -0.92 18.68 20.86
C ASN A 296 -0.02 19.39 19.84
N ARG A 297 1.31 19.40 20.05
CA ARG A 297 2.25 19.97 19.08
C ARG A 297 2.27 19.19 17.77
N VAL A 298 2.37 17.87 17.85
CA VAL A 298 2.43 17.02 16.66
C VAL A 298 1.11 17.06 15.88
N ALA A 299 -0.04 17.00 16.57
CA ALA A 299 -1.35 17.17 15.95
C ALA A 299 -1.50 18.57 15.32
N GLY A 300 -1.05 19.62 16.01
CA GLY A 300 -1.04 20.98 15.47
C GLY A 300 -0.16 21.13 14.22
N TYR A 301 1.05 20.58 14.24
CA TYR A 301 1.94 20.56 13.07
C TYR A 301 1.33 19.80 11.90
N LEU A 302 0.64 18.69 12.16
CA LEU A 302 -0.08 17.95 11.13
C LEU A 302 -1.10 18.84 10.41
N VAL A 303 -1.90 19.62 11.17
CA VAL A 303 -2.87 20.57 10.61
C VAL A 303 -2.16 21.65 9.77
N TYR A 304 -1.11 22.28 10.30
CA TYR A 304 -0.37 23.31 9.56
C TYR A 304 0.25 22.77 8.27
N LEU A 305 0.80 21.55 8.30
CA LEU A 305 1.36 20.90 7.11
C LEU A 305 0.29 20.64 6.05
N PHE A 306 -0.91 20.19 6.43
CA PHE A 306 -2.03 20.03 5.49
C PHE A 306 -2.44 21.36 4.85
N ILE A 307 -2.53 22.44 5.63
CA ILE A 307 -2.86 23.77 5.10
C ILE A 307 -1.80 24.21 4.09
N ILE A 308 -0.52 24.12 4.46
CA ILE A 308 0.61 24.49 3.59
C ILE A 308 0.56 23.65 2.32
N LEU A 309 0.40 22.33 2.42
CA LEU A 309 0.34 21.41 1.29
C LEU A 309 -0.83 21.72 0.34
N ILE A 310 -2.04 21.90 0.85
CA ILE A 310 -3.23 22.19 0.04
C ILE A 310 -3.05 23.51 -0.71
N ILE A 311 -2.64 24.58 -0.02
CA ILE A 311 -2.47 25.90 -0.63
C ILE A 311 -1.35 25.84 -1.67
N SER A 312 -0.22 25.21 -1.33
CA SER A 312 0.99 25.24 -2.16
C SER A 312 1.00 24.27 -3.34
N ILE A 313 0.03 23.36 -3.43
CA ILE A 313 0.07 22.26 -4.42
C ILE A 313 0.18 22.75 -5.87
N ARG A 314 -0.45 23.89 -6.20
CA ARG A 314 -0.41 24.50 -7.53
C ARG A 314 1.01 24.89 -7.95
N TRP A 315 1.90 25.21 -7.01
CA TRP A 315 3.28 25.59 -7.30
C TRP A 315 4.26 24.43 -7.12
N LEU A 316 3.94 23.46 -6.26
CA LEU A 316 4.83 22.36 -5.92
C LEU A 316 4.79 21.22 -6.93
N LEU A 317 3.61 20.88 -7.45
CA LEU A 317 3.41 19.76 -8.37
C LEU A 317 3.38 20.25 -9.83
N PRO A 318 4.09 19.61 -10.78
CA PRO A 318 4.04 19.97 -12.19
C PRO A 318 2.72 19.53 -12.84
N ASN A 319 2.27 20.25 -13.87
CA ASN A 319 1.14 19.89 -14.75
C ASN A 319 -0.18 19.50 -14.04
N VAL A 320 -0.49 20.12 -12.89
CA VAL A 320 -1.70 19.81 -12.12
C VAL A 320 -2.96 20.15 -12.89
N SER A 321 -3.89 19.20 -13.00
CA SER A 321 -5.17 19.43 -13.66
C SER A 321 -6.03 20.46 -12.89
N LYS A 322 -6.76 21.31 -13.62
CA LYS A 322 -7.72 22.26 -13.01
C LYS A 322 -8.81 21.56 -12.19
N HIS A 323 -9.15 20.32 -12.58
CA HIS A 323 -10.12 19.50 -11.85
C HIS A 323 -9.58 19.11 -10.46
N PHE A 324 -8.34 18.60 -10.40
CA PHE A 324 -7.70 18.23 -9.14
C PHE A 324 -7.52 19.44 -8.21
N LEU A 325 -7.15 20.61 -8.74
CA LEU A 325 -7.05 21.85 -7.95
C LEU A 325 -8.40 22.26 -7.34
N ARG A 326 -9.50 22.18 -8.11
CA ARG A 326 -10.85 22.48 -7.60
C ARG A 326 -11.23 21.56 -6.44
N ILE A 327 -10.99 20.25 -6.57
CA ILE A 327 -11.26 19.29 -5.49
C ILE A 327 -10.39 19.62 -4.27
N SER A 328 -9.09 19.85 -4.46
CA SER A 328 -8.16 20.16 -3.38
C SER A 328 -8.58 21.39 -2.57
N TYR A 329 -8.89 22.50 -3.25
CA TYR A 329 -9.34 23.71 -2.59
C TYR A 329 -10.76 23.59 -1.99
N SER A 330 -11.62 22.76 -2.57
CA SER A 330 -12.94 22.47 -1.98
C SER A 330 -12.80 21.69 -0.67
N ILE A 331 -11.92 20.69 -0.62
CA ILE A 331 -11.63 19.96 0.64
C ILE A 331 -10.98 20.89 1.65
N GLY A 332 -10.02 21.73 1.22
CA GLY A 332 -9.42 22.75 2.08
C GLY A 332 -10.44 23.74 2.66
N ALA A 333 -11.38 24.22 1.83
CA ALA A 333 -12.46 25.09 2.28
C ALA A 333 -13.39 24.36 3.27
N MET A 334 -13.72 23.10 3.02
CA MET A 334 -14.53 22.28 3.93
C MET A 334 -13.84 22.07 5.29
N LEU A 335 -12.54 21.81 5.30
CA LEU A 335 -11.73 21.74 6.53
C LEU A 335 -11.78 23.09 7.28
N GLY A 336 -11.69 24.21 6.57
CA GLY A 336 -11.85 25.55 7.14
C GLY A 336 -13.23 25.78 7.75
N ILE A 337 -14.31 25.38 7.04
CA ILE A 337 -15.69 25.48 7.53
C ILE A 337 -15.86 24.67 8.81
N ILE A 338 -15.40 23.41 8.82
CA ILE A 338 -15.47 22.54 10.01
C ILE A 338 -14.70 23.15 11.19
N CYS A 339 -13.56 23.80 10.93
CA CYS A 339 -12.81 24.53 11.94
C CYS A 339 -13.60 25.72 12.52
N VAL A 340 -14.26 26.51 11.68
CA VAL A 340 -15.12 27.63 12.13
C VAL A 340 -16.34 27.12 12.90
N LEU A 341 -16.97 26.04 12.45
CA LEU A 341 -18.10 25.42 13.15
C LEU A 341 -17.72 24.89 14.54
N PHE A 342 -16.47 24.45 14.71
CA PHE A 342 -15.95 23.98 16.00
C PHE A 342 -15.49 25.12 16.91
N LEU A 343 -14.53 25.94 16.46
CA LEU A 343 -13.89 26.98 17.28
C LEU A 343 -14.70 28.27 17.42
N GLY A 344 -15.47 28.64 16.39
CA GLY A 344 -16.20 29.91 16.35
C GLY A 344 -17.66 29.78 16.76
N VAL A 345 -18.38 28.83 16.18
CA VAL A 345 -19.83 28.65 16.41
C VAL A 345 -20.12 27.63 17.52
N HIS A 346 -19.15 26.81 17.91
CA HIS A 346 -19.31 25.72 18.89
C HIS A 346 -20.43 24.73 18.56
N TYR A 347 -20.70 24.54 17.27
CA TYR A 347 -21.73 23.64 16.77
C TYR A 347 -21.27 22.17 16.79
N LEU A 348 -20.01 21.92 16.41
CA LEU A 348 -19.45 20.57 16.39
C LEU A 348 -18.90 20.20 17.77
N SER A 349 -19.10 18.95 18.18
CA SER A 349 -18.31 18.38 19.28
C SER A 349 -16.86 18.19 18.84
N LEU A 350 -15.94 18.10 19.81
CA LEU A 350 -14.53 17.82 19.53
C LEU A 350 -14.36 16.51 18.73
N THR A 351 -15.08 15.46 19.11
CA THR A 351 -15.10 14.18 18.37
C THR A 351 -15.51 14.35 16.92
N ALA A 352 -16.61 15.08 16.65
CA ALA A 352 -17.11 15.27 15.29
C ALA A 352 -16.12 16.08 14.46
N PHE A 353 -15.54 17.14 15.05
CA PHE A 353 -14.48 17.92 14.42
C PHE A 353 -13.27 17.06 14.05
N GLU A 354 -12.73 16.29 15.00
CA GLU A 354 -11.55 15.45 14.76
C GLU A 354 -11.82 14.35 13.72
N LEU A 355 -12.98 13.70 13.77
CA LEU A 355 -13.35 12.65 12.83
C LEU A 355 -13.51 13.20 11.40
N PHE A 356 -14.22 14.31 11.22
CA PHE A 356 -14.36 14.92 9.89
C PHE A 356 -13.04 15.46 9.36
N ALA A 357 -12.24 16.12 10.20
CA ALA A 357 -10.92 16.61 9.83
C ALA A 357 -10.01 15.46 9.40
N PHE A 358 -9.98 14.37 10.18
CA PHE A 358 -9.21 13.17 9.87
C PHE A 358 -9.63 12.56 8.53
N VAL A 359 -10.94 12.29 8.34
CA VAL A 359 -11.45 11.66 7.11
C VAL A 359 -11.19 12.55 5.89
N LEU A 360 -11.47 13.85 5.95
CA LEU A 360 -11.27 14.76 4.82
C LEU A 360 -9.80 14.97 4.48
N ALA A 361 -8.95 15.25 5.48
CA ALA A 361 -7.52 15.47 5.28
C ALA A 361 -6.85 14.19 4.74
N PHE A 362 -7.21 13.03 5.30
CA PHE A 362 -6.68 11.75 4.85
C PHE A 362 -7.18 11.38 3.45
N SER A 363 -8.46 11.61 3.13
CA SER A 363 -8.99 11.41 1.78
C SER A 363 -8.25 12.28 0.75
N TRP A 364 -8.01 13.55 1.09
CA TRP A 364 -7.25 14.45 0.23
C TRP A 364 -5.80 13.98 0.03
N LEU A 365 -5.15 13.51 1.09
CA LEU A 365 -3.80 12.96 1.00
C LEU A 365 -3.73 11.76 0.05
N LEU A 366 -4.68 10.84 0.14
CA LEU A 366 -4.76 9.69 -0.75
C LEU A 366 -4.99 10.12 -2.21
N LEU A 367 -5.88 11.09 -2.43
CA LEU A 367 -6.10 11.67 -3.77
C LEU A 367 -4.83 12.31 -4.33
N LEU A 368 -4.07 13.03 -3.51
CA LEU A 368 -2.79 13.60 -3.91
C LEU A 368 -1.78 12.52 -4.28
N LEU A 369 -1.58 11.51 -3.43
CA LEU A 369 -0.64 10.42 -3.69
C LEU A 369 -1.04 9.64 -4.95
N GLN A 370 -2.33 9.37 -5.15
CA GLN A 370 -2.85 8.75 -6.37
C GLN A 370 -2.59 9.61 -7.60
N HIS A 371 -2.83 10.93 -7.52
CA HIS A 371 -2.59 11.83 -8.64
C HIS A 371 -1.11 11.85 -9.05
N ILE A 372 -0.18 11.82 -8.10
CA ILE A 372 1.26 11.73 -8.40
C ILE A 372 1.60 10.39 -9.07
N ILE A 373 1.00 9.29 -8.62
CA ILE A 373 1.15 7.98 -9.27
C ILE A 373 0.62 8.01 -10.69
N ASP A 374 -0.51 8.66 -10.93
CA ASP A 374 -1.09 8.77 -12.26
C ASP A 374 -0.16 9.56 -13.19
N ILE A 375 0.51 10.62 -12.72
CA ILE A 375 1.55 11.32 -13.49
C ILE A 375 2.70 10.36 -13.85
N VAL A 376 3.19 9.59 -12.88
CA VAL A 376 4.26 8.60 -13.09
C VAL A 376 3.86 7.52 -14.09
N ASN A 377 2.60 7.07 -14.05
CA ASN A 377 2.10 6.03 -14.96
C ASN A 377 1.80 6.59 -16.36
N THR A 378 1.26 7.81 -16.46
CA THR A 378 0.86 8.44 -17.74
C THR A 378 2.07 8.89 -18.55
N ALA A 379 3.18 9.27 -17.90
CA ALA A 379 4.45 9.53 -18.59
C ALA A 379 5.00 8.32 -19.38
N ASN A 380 4.44 7.12 -19.14
CA ASN A 380 4.63 5.95 -19.98
C ASN A 380 3.39 5.77 -20.86
N GLU A 381 3.17 6.62 -21.87
CA GLU A 381 2.10 6.39 -22.85
C GLU A 381 2.44 5.12 -23.65
N VAL A 382 1.74 4.04 -23.35
CA VAL A 382 1.94 2.73 -24.00
C VAL A 382 0.88 2.53 -25.06
N TYR A 383 1.25 2.72 -26.32
CA TYR A 383 0.41 2.43 -27.48
C TYR A 383 0.59 0.98 -27.89
N THR A 384 -0.49 0.22 -28.04
CA THR A 384 -0.41 -1.11 -28.64
C THR A 384 -0.47 -0.95 -30.15
N VAL A 385 0.58 -1.38 -30.84
CA VAL A 385 0.67 -1.29 -32.30
C VAL A 385 0.75 -2.70 -32.88
N GLU A 386 0.01 -2.90 -33.96
CA GLU A 386 0.05 -4.14 -34.72
C GLU A 386 1.19 -4.07 -35.74
N ILE A 387 2.05 -5.09 -35.74
CA ILE A 387 3.17 -5.16 -36.67
C ILE A 387 2.71 -5.90 -37.92
N ILE A 388 2.57 -5.18 -39.02
CA ILE A 388 2.24 -5.73 -40.33
C ILE A 388 3.51 -5.75 -41.18
N ARG A 389 3.92 -6.94 -41.62
CA ARG A 389 5.04 -7.09 -42.55
C ARG A 389 4.52 -6.91 -43.98
N GLN A 390 4.90 -5.83 -44.64
CA GLN A 390 4.65 -5.73 -46.08
C GLN A 390 5.64 -6.60 -46.86
N PRO A 391 5.19 -7.41 -47.83
CA PRO A 391 6.09 -8.08 -48.75
C PRO A 391 6.86 -7.04 -49.56
N THR A 392 8.18 -7.15 -49.56
CA THR A 392 9.05 -6.28 -50.36
C THR A 392 8.69 -6.45 -51.84
N GLN A 393 8.52 -5.34 -52.57
CA GLN A 393 8.16 -5.30 -54.00
C GLN A 393 9.10 -6.08 -54.93
N GLU A 394 10.22 -6.61 -54.44
CA GLU A 394 11.12 -7.48 -55.21
C GLU A 394 10.51 -8.87 -55.50
N THR A 395 9.51 -9.33 -54.74
CA THR A 395 8.87 -10.65 -54.96
C THR A 395 7.78 -10.66 -56.03
N VAL A 396 7.38 -9.50 -56.57
CA VAL A 396 6.34 -9.43 -57.64
C VAL A 396 6.94 -9.51 -59.04
N LYS A 397 8.26 -9.32 -59.21
CA LYS A 397 8.91 -9.37 -60.53
C LYS A 397 9.33 -10.77 -61.00
N GLU A 398 9.20 -11.82 -60.18
CA GLU A 398 9.54 -13.19 -60.60
C GLU A 398 8.34 -14.02 -61.10
N ASN A 399 7.12 -13.48 -61.08
CA ASN A 399 5.91 -14.20 -61.50
C ASN A 399 5.16 -13.56 -62.69
N ASN A 400 5.83 -12.78 -63.54
CA ASN A 400 5.29 -12.37 -64.84
C ASN A 400 6.18 -12.83 -65.99
#